data_AF-A0A2M4A4D9-F1
#
_entry.id   AF-A0A2M4A4D9-F1
#
_cell.length_a   1.000
_cell.length_b   1.000
_cell.length_c   1.000
_cell.angle_alpha   90.00
_cell.angle_beta   90.00
_cell.angle_gamma   90.00
#
_symmetry.space_group_name_H-M   'P 1'
#
loop_
_entity.id
_entity.type
_entity.pdbx_description
1 polymer ?
#
loop_
_entity_poly.entity_id
_entity_poly.type
_entity_poly.pdbx_seq_one_letter_code
_entity_poly.pdbx_strand_id
1 'polypeptide(L)'
;GEEEQLSFDTFPNTGMSKTYNTDRQVPDSAGTATAMFSGVKTRYGVVGADYTITETNLEAAKVPSFMEWAQEEGKRTGIVTTTRITHATPAACYAHTMNRNYECGAKIPVGMKSRIKDIARQLVEDEPGRNMNVILGGGRNCFGAPVPEHLKSEYRFSGAMEKSCLRTDGRNLVDDWRQMKNGTKARYAWKTSDLRDVELDEVDHLLGLFADDHMSYDTIRNREDDGEPSLSEMTEAAIRVLQRPGSAGFALMVEGGRIDHAHHQNHAHLALAEVVELDRAVETALKLVDLDETLIIVTADHSHAMTFNGYPDRGNDILGFGNRPNATPYETITYANGPGFLQHRWNDTLLTEDADWATWVKVGQLNRSDITYRHLAAFPLGDETHGGEDVAVFASGPGASLVRGTFEQNYIAYVMSYAGCMGPAKRLNLACDDDFRLEFNQSSGAAGSHPMAAITIITTTTTINSVTSSKRSSSNSETWTITNSHGNRKRLGRTTAIASACCRNV
;
A
#
# COMPACT_ATOMS: atom_id res chain seq x y z
N GLY A 1 -12.54 17.69 -10.29
CA GLY A 1 -11.24 18.11 -10.82
C GLY A 1 -10.30 18.28 -9.65
N GLU A 2 -9.66 19.44 -9.49
CA GLU A 2 -8.83 19.75 -8.32
C GLU A 2 -9.63 20.00 -7.02
N GLU A 3 -10.95 20.17 -7.12
CA GLU A 3 -11.89 20.23 -6.00
C GLU A 3 -12.46 18.87 -5.60
N GLU A 4 -12.21 17.83 -6.40
CA GLU A 4 -12.71 16.50 -6.08
C GLU A 4 -11.92 15.94 -4.90
N GLN A 5 -12.62 15.19 -4.07
CA GLN A 5 -12.07 14.55 -2.90
C GLN A 5 -12.16 13.05 -3.10
N LEU A 6 -11.08 12.35 -2.81
CA LEU A 6 -11.14 10.92 -2.61
C LEU A 6 -11.87 10.61 -1.30
N SER A 7 -12.43 9.41 -1.20
CA SER A 7 -13.15 8.96 0.00
C SER A 7 -12.32 9.14 1.27
N PHE A 8 -11.02 8.83 1.23
CA PHE A 8 -10.12 8.97 2.38
C PHE A 8 -9.61 10.41 2.63
N ASP A 9 -9.83 11.37 1.72
CA ASP A 9 -9.61 12.79 2.01
C ASP A 9 -10.59 13.33 3.06
N THR A 10 -11.71 12.63 3.26
CA THR A 10 -12.75 12.99 4.24
C THR A 10 -12.44 12.50 5.65
N PHE A 11 -11.37 11.71 5.83
CA PHE A 11 -11.01 11.16 7.13
C PHE A 11 -10.59 12.28 8.09
N PRO A 12 -11.04 12.24 9.37
CA PRO A 12 -10.86 13.35 10.29
C PRO A 12 -9.41 13.53 10.79
N ASN A 13 -8.54 12.52 10.60
CA ASN A 13 -7.17 12.55 11.11
C ASN A 13 -6.17 12.27 10.00
N THR A 14 -5.10 13.06 9.97
CA THR A 14 -4.02 12.95 9.00
C THR A 14 -2.66 13.11 9.67
N GLY A 15 -1.67 12.33 9.24
CA GLY A 15 -0.28 12.45 9.65
C GLY A 15 0.69 12.12 8.51
N MET A 16 1.98 12.27 8.78
CA MET A 16 3.07 11.99 7.85
C MET A 16 3.98 10.89 8.41
N SER A 17 4.31 9.91 7.58
CA SER A 17 5.05 8.70 7.91
C SER A 17 6.42 8.70 7.24
N LYS A 18 7.49 8.58 8.04
CA LYS A 18 8.88 8.53 7.56
C LYS A 18 9.25 7.11 7.13
N THR A 19 9.54 6.92 5.84
CA THR A 19 9.52 5.59 5.19
C THR A 19 10.86 4.86 5.11
N TYR A 20 11.99 5.53 5.40
CA TYR A 20 13.33 4.94 5.31
C TYR A 20 13.45 3.56 6.01
N ASN A 21 14.20 2.64 5.41
CA ASN A 21 14.58 1.36 6.00
C ASN A 21 15.87 1.50 6.83
N THR A 22 16.22 0.49 7.65
CA THR A 22 17.40 0.59 8.52
C THR A 22 18.72 0.75 7.78
N ASP A 23 18.77 0.36 6.49
CA ASP A 23 19.96 0.37 5.64
C ASP A 23 19.79 1.18 4.33
N ARG A 24 18.62 1.81 4.09
CA ARG A 24 18.32 2.58 2.88
C ARG A 24 17.48 3.82 3.18
N GLN A 25 17.86 4.95 2.59
CA GLN A 25 17.10 6.20 2.68
C GLN A 25 15.80 6.14 1.87
N VAL A 26 15.90 5.64 0.64
CA VAL A 26 14.75 5.28 -0.19
C VAL A 26 14.48 3.79 0.03
N PRO A 27 13.35 3.42 0.64
CA PRO A 27 13.09 2.04 1.07
C PRO A 27 12.59 1.15 -0.07
N ASP A 28 12.36 -0.13 0.23
CA ASP A 28 11.47 -0.98 -0.57
C ASP A 28 10.20 -1.38 0.19
N SER A 29 9.26 -1.98 -0.54
CA SER A 29 7.98 -2.49 -0.03
C SER A 29 8.14 -3.54 1.08
N ALA A 30 9.21 -4.36 1.07
CA ALA A 30 9.38 -5.39 2.11
C ALA A 30 9.73 -4.79 3.48
N GLY A 31 10.73 -3.92 3.52
CA GLY A 31 11.14 -3.29 4.78
C GLY A 31 10.06 -2.36 5.35
N THR A 32 9.33 -1.66 4.48
CA THR A 32 8.24 -0.73 4.85
C THR A 32 6.98 -1.47 5.29
N ALA A 33 6.55 -2.52 4.58
CA ALA A 33 5.43 -3.35 5.03
C ALA A 33 5.74 -4.04 6.37
N THR A 34 6.96 -4.54 6.56
CA THR A 34 7.40 -5.05 7.88
C THR A 34 7.28 -3.98 8.95
N ALA A 35 7.72 -2.74 8.67
CA ALA A 35 7.60 -1.63 9.61
C ALA A 35 6.12 -1.37 9.98
N MET A 36 5.26 -1.18 8.97
CA MET A 36 3.84 -0.89 9.17
C MET A 36 3.10 -2.02 9.89
N PHE A 37 3.44 -3.28 9.63
CA PHE A 37 2.65 -4.43 10.08
C PHE A 37 3.16 -5.10 11.36
N SER A 38 4.44 -4.94 11.70
CA SER A 38 5.04 -5.55 12.91
C SER A 38 5.52 -4.52 13.95
N GLY A 39 5.58 -3.24 13.58
CA GLY A 39 6.11 -2.20 14.46
C GLY A 39 7.64 -2.17 14.54
N VAL A 40 8.33 -2.90 13.67
CA VAL A 40 9.80 -2.97 13.61
C VAL A 40 10.30 -2.61 12.22
N LYS A 41 11.13 -1.55 12.11
CA LYS A 41 11.85 -1.26 10.87
C LYS A 41 12.95 -2.28 10.65
N THR A 42 13.12 -2.70 9.40
CA THR A 42 14.14 -3.67 9.00
C THR A 42 14.89 -3.22 7.74
N ARG A 43 15.74 -4.10 7.22
CA ARG A 43 16.55 -3.86 6.02
C ARG A 43 15.74 -4.03 4.75
N TYR A 44 16.21 -3.40 3.68
CA TYR A 44 15.71 -3.58 2.33
C TYR A 44 15.57 -5.06 1.96
N GLY A 45 14.41 -5.44 1.43
CA GLY A 45 14.11 -6.79 0.94
C GLY A 45 13.81 -7.82 2.03
N VAL A 46 13.86 -7.47 3.31
CA VAL A 46 13.51 -8.35 4.44
C VAL A 46 12.02 -8.24 4.73
N VAL A 47 11.35 -9.38 4.92
CA VAL A 47 9.91 -9.48 5.20
C VAL A 47 9.72 -10.14 6.56
N GLY A 48 8.96 -9.51 7.46
CA GLY A 48 8.53 -10.08 8.74
C GLY A 48 9.67 -10.42 9.70
N ALA A 49 10.85 -9.84 9.53
CA ALA A 49 11.99 -10.07 10.42
C ALA A 49 12.71 -8.77 10.74
N ASP A 50 13.33 -8.70 11.92
CA ASP A 50 14.14 -7.56 12.30
C ASP A 50 15.43 -7.46 11.48
N TYR A 51 16.16 -6.36 11.66
CA TYR A 51 17.37 -6.05 10.90
C TYR A 51 18.53 -7.02 11.18
N THR A 52 18.44 -7.86 12.22
CA THR A 52 19.48 -8.81 12.63
C THR A 52 19.40 -10.13 11.88
N ILE A 53 18.38 -10.35 11.04
CA ILE A 53 18.20 -11.62 10.32
C ILE A 53 19.44 -12.01 9.50
N THR A 54 19.82 -13.26 9.63
CA THR A 54 20.90 -13.92 8.90
C THR A 54 20.47 -15.36 8.61
N GLU A 55 21.28 -16.09 7.86
CA GLU A 55 21.04 -17.51 7.69
C GLU A 55 21.05 -18.27 9.02
N THR A 56 21.82 -17.87 10.03
CA THR A 56 21.98 -18.68 11.26
C THR A 56 20.98 -18.37 12.38
N ASN A 57 20.20 -17.29 12.28
CA ASN A 57 19.27 -16.85 13.33
C ASN A 57 17.83 -16.59 12.83
N LEU A 58 17.42 -17.28 11.76
CA LEU A 58 16.12 -17.12 11.09
C LEU A 58 14.92 -17.04 12.05
N GLU A 59 14.85 -17.95 13.02
CA GLU A 59 13.73 -18.00 13.98
C GLU A 59 13.79 -16.86 15.02
N ALA A 60 14.98 -16.51 15.50
CA ALA A 60 15.14 -15.50 16.54
C ALA A 60 14.89 -14.07 16.03
N ALA A 61 15.05 -13.84 14.72
CA ALA A 61 14.83 -12.54 14.10
C ALA A 61 13.38 -12.30 13.64
N LYS A 62 12.49 -13.29 13.75
CA LYS A 62 11.08 -13.13 13.36
C LYS A 62 10.41 -12.06 14.22
N VAL A 63 9.60 -11.22 13.58
CA VAL A 63 8.75 -10.25 14.28
C VAL A 63 7.28 -10.55 13.92
N PRO A 64 6.39 -10.68 14.92
CA PRO A 64 4.98 -10.98 14.67
C PRO A 64 4.29 -9.80 13.98
N SER A 65 3.39 -10.10 13.06
CA SER A 65 2.58 -9.09 12.36
C SER A 65 1.29 -8.79 13.13
N PHE A 66 0.60 -7.73 12.72
CA PHE A 66 -0.72 -7.41 13.26
C PHE A 66 -1.78 -8.48 12.95
N MET A 67 -1.58 -9.33 11.95
CA MET A 67 -2.45 -10.49 11.70
C MET A 67 -2.23 -11.57 12.75
N GLU A 68 -0.98 -11.81 13.14
CA GLU A 68 -0.65 -12.72 14.23
C GLU A 68 -1.24 -12.21 15.55
N TRP A 69 -1.05 -10.92 15.85
CA TRP A 69 -1.66 -10.29 17.02
C TRP A 69 -3.19 -10.40 17.02
N ALA A 70 -3.83 -10.22 15.85
CA ALA A 70 -5.27 -10.35 15.72
C ALA A 70 -5.74 -11.80 15.97
N GLN A 71 -5.04 -12.78 15.41
CA GLN A 71 -5.37 -14.20 15.60
C GLN A 71 -5.17 -14.66 17.04
N GLU A 72 -4.15 -14.16 17.75
CA GLU A 72 -3.93 -14.41 19.18
C GLU A 72 -5.13 -13.95 20.04
N GLU A 73 -5.82 -12.90 19.60
CA GLU A 73 -7.04 -12.38 20.23
C GLU A 73 -8.33 -13.03 19.68
N GLY A 74 -8.21 -14.09 18.88
CA GLY A 74 -9.34 -14.80 18.28
C GLY A 74 -10.08 -14.02 17.19
N LYS A 75 -9.49 -12.93 16.67
CA LYS A 75 -10.05 -12.17 15.56
C LYS A 75 -9.86 -12.93 14.25
N ARG A 76 -10.81 -12.74 13.33
CA ARG A 76 -10.70 -13.25 11.96
C ARG A 76 -9.69 -12.41 11.18
N THR A 77 -8.96 -13.00 10.24
CA THR A 77 -7.94 -12.26 9.49
C THR A 77 -8.01 -12.49 7.99
N GLY A 78 -7.67 -11.46 7.22
CA GLY A 78 -7.63 -11.58 5.77
C GLY A 78 -6.74 -10.58 5.06
N ILE A 79 -6.31 -10.97 3.86
CA ILE A 79 -5.48 -10.17 2.97
C ILE A 79 -6.10 -10.09 1.58
N VAL A 80 -6.10 -8.90 0.99
CA VAL A 80 -6.60 -8.59 -0.35
C VAL A 80 -5.56 -7.74 -1.07
N THR A 81 -5.22 -8.07 -2.31
CA THR A 81 -4.26 -7.29 -3.10
C THR A 81 -4.48 -7.45 -4.60
N THR A 82 -4.11 -6.45 -5.39
CA THR A 82 -3.97 -6.58 -6.85
C THR A 82 -2.63 -7.18 -7.29
N THR A 83 -1.71 -7.47 -6.37
CA THR A 83 -0.42 -8.12 -6.68
C THR A 83 -0.51 -9.64 -6.59
N ARG A 84 0.64 -10.31 -6.69
CA ARG A 84 0.75 -11.71 -6.27
C ARG A 84 0.52 -11.72 -4.76
N ILE A 85 -0.20 -12.71 -4.23
CA ILE A 85 -0.40 -12.81 -2.78
C ILE A 85 0.92 -13.04 -2.01
N THR A 86 1.94 -13.49 -2.71
CA THR A 86 3.32 -13.70 -2.22
C THR A 86 4.21 -12.47 -2.36
N HIS A 87 3.69 -11.36 -2.90
CA HIS A 87 4.43 -10.10 -3.00
C HIS A 87 4.77 -9.54 -1.61
N ALA A 88 5.71 -8.59 -1.54
CA ALA A 88 6.27 -8.14 -0.27
C ALA A 88 5.24 -7.62 0.74
N THR A 89 4.30 -6.79 0.31
CA THR A 89 3.28 -6.19 1.17
C THR A 89 2.35 -7.25 1.79
N PRO A 90 1.65 -8.10 1.02
CA PRO A 90 0.82 -9.16 1.60
C PRO A 90 1.67 -10.16 2.38
N ALA A 91 2.88 -10.50 1.91
CA ALA A 91 3.77 -11.40 2.61
C ALA A 91 4.16 -10.90 4.00
N ALA A 92 4.34 -9.59 4.21
CA ALA A 92 4.66 -9.05 5.54
C ALA A 92 3.53 -9.24 6.58
N CYS A 93 2.32 -9.61 6.13
CA CYS A 93 1.25 -10.01 7.03
C CYS A 93 1.44 -11.42 7.62
N TYR A 94 2.24 -12.29 7.02
CA TYR A 94 2.30 -13.71 7.43
C TYR A 94 3.64 -14.43 7.30
N ALA A 95 4.57 -13.90 6.51
CA ALA A 95 5.82 -14.56 6.17
C ALA A 95 7.00 -13.92 6.89
N HIS A 96 8.02 -14.74 7.12
CA HIS A 96 9.31 -14.33 7.64
C HIS A 96 10.40 -14.81 6.68
N THR A 97 11.07 -13.88 6.00
CA THR A 97 12.15 -14.20 5.07
C THR A 97 13.16 -13.06 4.96
N MET A 98 14.43 -13.41 4.77
CA MET A 98 15.50 -12.43 4.51
C MET A 98 15.48 -11.85 3.10
N ASN A 99 14.65 -12.40 2.21
CA ASN A 99 14.56 -11.97 0.83
C ASN A 99 13.14 -12.13 0.29
N ARG A 100 12.51 -10.99 -0.03
CA ARG A 100 11.17 -10.91 -0.64
C ARG A 100 11.02 -11.71 -1.93
N ASN A 101 12.11 -11.96 -2.66
CA ASN A 101 12.07 -12.71 -3.91
C ASN A 101 11.88 -14.22 -3.71
N TYR A 102 11.91 -14.73 -2.48
CA TYR A 102 11.64 -16.14 -2.18
C TYR A 102 10.14 -16.47 -2.21
N GLU A 103 9.42 -15.91 -3.20
CA GLU A 103 7.98 -16.09 -3.39
C GLU A 103 7.60 -17.56 -3.60
N CYS A 104 8.44 -18.30 -4.35
CA CYS A 104 8.31 -19.75 -4.51
C CYS A 104 9.67 -20.45 -4.45
N GLY A 105 9.68 -21.76 -4.21
CA GLY A 105 10.90 -22.55 -3.97
C GLY A 105 11.95 -22.52 -5.09
N ALA A 106 11.59 -22.07 -6.30
CA ALA A 106 12.54 -21.89 -7.41
C ALA A 106 13.53 -20.74 -7.18
N LYS A 107 13.16 -19.74 -6.37
CA LYS A 107 13.99 -18.55 -6.09
C LYS A 107 14.90 -18.71 -4.88
N ILE A 108 14.66 -19.75 -4.06
CA ILE A 108 15.49 -20.06 -2.89
C ILE A 108 16.80 -20.73 -3.35
N PRO A 109 17.98 -20.26 -2.88
CA PRO A 109 19.25 -20.93 -3.12
C PRO A 109 19.23 -22.40 -2.68
N VAL A 110 19.83 -23.30 -3.48
CA VAL A 110 19.78 -24.75 -3.24
C VAL A 110 20.19 -25.14 -1.81
N GLY A 111 21.25 -24.53 -1.27
CA GLY A 111 21.73 -24.80 0.10
C GLY A 111 20.79 -24.35 1.22
N MET A 112 19.77 -23.55 0.92
CA MET A 112 18.80 -23.04 1.89
C MET A 112 17.45 -23.75 1.84
N LYS A 113 17.12 -24.46 0.75
CA LYS A 113 15.78 -25.06 0.54
C LYS A 113 15.35 -26.07 1.61
N SER A 114 16.30 -26.72 2.28
CA SER A 114 16.02 -27.65 3.38
C SER A 114 15.73 -26.96 4.72
N ARG A 115 16.00 -25.65 4.82
CA ARG A 115 15.98 -24.89 6.07
C ARG A 115 14.95 -23.77 6.09
N ILE A 116 14.55 -23.27 4.93
CA ILE A 116 13.53 -22.23 4.82
C ILE A 116 12.42 -22.67 3.86
N LYS A 117 11.21 -22.20 4.14
CA LYS A 117 10.06 -22.31 3.25
C LYS A 117 9.97 -21.05 2.39
N ASP A 118 9.55 -21.21 1.15
CA ASP A 118 9.14 -20.08 0.31
C ASP A 118 7.88 -19.43 0.86
N ILE A 119 7.65 -18.17 0.47
CA ILE A 119 6.55 -17.35 0.96
C ILE A 119 5.19 -18.02 0.66
N ALA A 120 5.00 -18.64 -0.52
CA ALA A 120 3.77 -19.35 -0.82
C ALA A 120 3.51 -20.52 0.15
N ARG A 121 4.55 -21.28 0.50
CA ARG A 121 4.45 -22.33 1.51
C ARG A 121 4.18 -21.77 2.91
N GLN A 122 4.80 -20.66 3.30
CA GLN A 122 4.53 -20.04 4.61
C GLN A 122 3.06 -19.61 4.73
N LEU A 123 2.46 -19.06 3.67
CA LEU A 123 1.04 -18.70 3.65
C LEU A 123 0.12 -19.90 3.92
N VAL A 124 0.45 -21.05 3.36
CA VAL A 124 -0.43 -22.22 3.38
C VAL A 124 -0.16 -23.12 4.59
N GLU A 125 1.10 -23.21 5.04
CA GLU A 125 1.54 -24.19 6.03
C GLU A 125 1.78 -23.62 7.44
N ASP A 126 2.10 -22.32 7.56
CA ASP A 126 2.54 -21.69 8.81
C ASP A 126 1.54 -20.65 9.31
N GLU A 127 1.56 -20.36 10.61
CA GLU A 127 0.82 -19.23 11.17
C GLU A 127 1.57 -17.91 10.93
N PRO A 128 0.86 -16.78 10.75
CA PRO A 128 -0.61 -16.65 10.78
C PRO A 128 -1.31 -17.01 9.45
N GLY A 129 -0.57 -17.28 8.37
CA GLY A 129 -1.14 -17.50 7.03
C GLY A 129 -2.15 -18.64 6.98
N ARG A 130 -1.81 -19.79 7.59
CA ARG A 130 -2.63 -21.00 7.62
C ARG A 130 -4.01 -20.75 8.21
N ASN A 131 -4.14 -19.87 9.21
CA ASN A 131 -5.43 -19.58 9.86
C ASN A 131 -6.20 -18.40 9.24
N MET A 132 -5.69 -17.74 8.20
CA MET A 132 -6.44 -16.67 7.54
C MET A 132 -7.79 -17.17 7.01
N ASN A 133 -8.81 -16.33 7.20
CA ASN A 133 -10.16 -16.55 6.70
C ASN A 133 -10.28 -16.12 5.24
N VAL A 134 -9.57 -15.07 4.83
CA VAL A 134 -9.66 -14.53 3.46
C VAL A 134 -8.27 -14.29 2.89
N ILE A 135 -8.04 -14.78 1.67
CA ILE A 135 -6.80 -14.57 0.93
C ILE A 135 -7.20 -14.30 -0.53
N LEU A 136 -7.14 -13.05 -1.00
CA LEU A 136 -7.58 -12.65 -2.35
C LEU A 136 -6.49 -11.88 -3.09
N GLY A 137 -6.13 -12.32 -4.29
CA GLY A 137 -5.21 -11.59 -5.18
C GLY A 137 -4.75 -12.42 -6.37
N GLY A 138 -3.55 -12.17 -6.89
CA GLY A 138 -2.91 -12.98 -7.93
C GLY A 138 -1.91 -14.02 -7.40
N GLY A 139 -1.10 -14.59 -8.29
CA GLY A 139 0.10 -15.36 -7.97
C GLY A 139 -0.03 -16.89 -8.06
N ARG A 140 -0.95 -17.43 -8.88
CA ARG A 140 -1.10 -18.89 -9.02
C ARG A 140 0.17 -19.63 -9.44
N ASN A 141 1.09 -18.98 -10.17
CA ASN A 141 2.38 -19.58 -10.53
C ASN A 141 3.20 -19.97 -9.30
N CYS A 142 3.16 -19.17 -8.23
CA CYS A 142 3.88 -19.46 -6.99
C CYS A 142 3.27 -20.66 -6.24
N PHE A 143 1.99 -20.93 -6.47
CA PHE A 143 1.23 -22.04 -5.90
C PHE A 143 1.31 -23.33 -6.74
N GLY A 144 1.83 -23.27 -7.97
CA GLY A 144 1.85 -24.41 -8.88
C GLY A 144 0.47 -24.70 -9.50
N ALA A 145 -0.37 -23.69 -9.65
CA ALA A 145 -1.74 -23.81 -10.18
C ALA A 145 -2.03 -22.86 -11.37
N PRO A 146 -1.14 -22.73 -12.38
CA PRO A 146 -1.34 -21.80 -13.50
C PRO A 146 -2.57 -22.15 -14.34
N VAL A 147 -3.17 -21.14 -15.00
CA VAL A 147 -4.26 -21.36 -15.96
C VAL A 147 -3.72 -21.71 -17.36
N PRO A 148 -4.53 -22.39 -18.20
CA PRO A 148 -4.23 -22.58 -19.61
C PRO A 148 -3.94 -21.26 -20.34
N GLU A 149 -3.06 -21.29 -21.35
CA GLU A 149 -2.60 -20.08 -22.07
C GLU A 149 -3.74 -19.26 -22.68
N HIS A 150 -4.80 -19.91 -23.19
CA HIS A 150 -5.94 -19.23 -23.80
C HIS A 150 -6.83 -18.44 -22.82
N LEU A 151 -6.63 -18.63 -21.50
CA LEU A 151 -7.33 -17.87 -20.45
C LEU A 151 -6.45 -16.77 -19.85
N LYS A 152 -5.19 -16.65 -20.29
CA LYS A 152 -4.32 -15.58 -19.81
C LYS A 152 -4.67 -14.27 -20.50
N SER A 153 -4.49 -13.15 -19.78
CA SER A 153 -4.63 -11.80 -20.33
C SER A 153 -3.88 -11.68 -21.66
N GLU A 154 -4.36 -10.87 -22.60
CA GLU A 154 -3.62 -10.59 -23.84
C GLU A 154 -2.50 -9.55 -23.61
N TYR A 155 -2.63 -8.73 -22.56
CA TYR A 155 -1.63 -7.75 -22.20
C TYR A 155 -0.42 -8.40 -21.54
N ARG A 156 0.78 -8.00 -22.00
CA ARG A 156 2.06 -8.42 -21.43
C ARG A 156 2.84 -7.17 -21.06
N PHE A 157 2.97 -6.94 -19.76
CA PHE A 157 3.80 -5.85 -19.25
C PHE A 157 5.25 -6.32 -19.11
N SER A 158 6.16 -5.34 -19.13
CA SER A 158 7.60 -5.57 -18.96
C SER A 158 8.09 -4.84 -17.72
N GLY A 159 9.29 -5.18 -17.26
CA GLY A 159 9.89 -4.61 -16.06
C GLY A 159 10.39 -5.69 -15.11
N ALA A 160 11.12 -5.28 -14.07
CA ALA A 160 11.57 -6.22 -13.05
C ALA A 160 10.40 -6.77 -12.22
N MET A 161 9.34 -5.98 -12.03
CA MET A 161 8.19 -6.34 -11.17
C MET A 161 7.30 -7.44 -11.77
N GLU A 162 7.18 -7.49 -13.10
CA GLU A 162 6.39 -8.50 -13.84
C GLU A 162 7.09 -9.87 -13.94
N LYS A 163 8.21 -10.09 -13.24
CA LYS A 163 8.93 -11.37 -13.23
C LYS A 163 8.39 -12.29 -12.15
N SER A 164 7.38 -13.10 -12.48
CA SER A 164 6.87 -14.14 -11.59
C SER A 164 7.87 -15.26 -11.26
N CYS A 165 7.65 -15.91 -10.11
CA CYS A 165 8.19 -17.24 -9.79
C CYS A 165 7.22 -18.32 -10.29
N LEU A 166 7.72 -19.39 -10.92
CA LEU A 166 6.93 -20.59 -11.20
C LEU A 166 7.44 -21.72 -10.31
N ARG A 167 6.53 -22.34 -9.55
CA ARG A 167 6.84 -23.47 -8.66
C ARG A 167 7.29 -24.70 -9.47
N THR A 168 8.41 -25.32 -9.08
CA THR A 168 9.05 -26.41 -9.85
C THR A 168 9.21 -27.72 -9.08
N ASP A 169 8.67 -27.84 -7.88
CA ASP A 169 8.80 -29.04 -7.03
C ASP A 169 7.58 -29.98 -7.13
N GLY A 170 6.69 -29.72 -8.09
CA GLY A 170 5.55 -30.58 -8.43
C GLY A 170 4.35 -30.51 -7.47
N ARG A 171 4.36 -29.67 -6.43
CA ARG A 171 3.17 -29.53 -5.56
C ARG A 171 2.21 -28.45 -6.07
N ASN A 172 0.92 -28.67 -5.83
CA ASN A 172 -0.13 -27.68 -5.97
C ASN A 172 -0.57 -27.21 -4.58
N LEU A 173 -0.18 -25.99 -4.20
CA LEU A 173 -0.48 -25.44 -2.88
C LEU A 173 -1.97 -25.06 -2.71
N VAL A 174 -2.73 -24.90 -3.80
CA VAL A 174 -4.19 -24.71 -3.72
C VAL A 174 -4.84 -26.00 -3.23
N ASP A 175 -4.39 -27.15 -3.74
CA ASP A 175 -4.90 -28.45 -3.30
C ASP A 175 -4.47 -28.76 -1.86
N ASP A 176 -3.23 -28.42 -1.49
CA ASP A 176 -2.76 -28.53 -0.11
C ASP A 176 -3.59 -27.66 0.84
N TRP A 177 -3.91 -26.41 0.45
CA TRP A 177 -4.79 -25.53 1.23
C TRP A 177 -6.19 -26.12 1.37
N ARG A 178 -6.80 -26.61 0.27
CA ARG A 178 -8.12 -27.27 0.30
C ARG A 178 -8.13 -28.48 1.23
N GLN A 179 -7.07 -29.29 1.21
CA GLN A 179 -6.92 -30.44 2.08
C GLN A 179 -6.83 -30.02 3.56
N MET A 180 -6.08 -28.96 3.87
CA MET A 180 -5.98 -28.43 5.24
C MET A 180 -7.28 -27.81 5.74
N LYS A 181 -8.12 -27.30 4.84
CA LYS A 181 -9.45 -26.76 5.19
C LYS A 181 -10.58 -27.79 5.13
N ASN A 182 -10.25 -29.07 4.96
CA ASN A 182 -11.26 -30.14 4.95
C ASN A 182 -12.05 -30.16 6.26
N GLY A 183 -13.37 -30.26 6.16
CA GLY A 183 -14.29 -30.16 7.31
C GLY A 183 -14.74 -28.75 7.67
N THR A 184 -14.23 -27.70 7.00
CA THR A 184 -14.75 -26.32 7.10
C THR A 184 -15.53 -25.93 5.84
N LYS A 185 -16.32 -24.86 5.89
CA LYS A 185 -16.94 -24.29 4.68
C LYS A 185 -15.90 -23.46 3.92
N ALA A 186 -14.95 -24.13 3.26
CA ALA A 186 -13.93 -23.47 2.45
C ALA A 186 -14.31 -23.37 0.97
N ARG A 187 -13.91 -22.28 0.30
CA ARG A 187 -14.10 -22.04 -1.14
C ARG A 187 -12.81 -21.54 -1.79
N TYR A 188 -12.58 -21.98 -3.02
CA TYR A 188 -11.53 -21.46 -3.89
C TYR A 188 -12.16 -20.83 -5.12
N ALA A 189 -11.78 -19.59 -5.42
CA ALA A 189 -12.20 -18.84 -6.60
C ALA A 189 -10.98 -18.45 -7.44
N TRP A 190 -11.08 -18.49 -8.77
CA TRP A 190 -9.97 -18.09 -9.64
C TRP A 190 -10.37 -17.19 -10.81
N LYS A 191 -11.65 -16.83 -10.90
CA LYS A 191 -12.24 -15.89 -11.87
C LYS A 191 -13.39 -15.11 -11.23
N THR A 192 -13.86 -14.05 -11.88
CA THR A 192 -14.94 -13.18 -11.40
C THR A 192 -16.21 -13.94 -11.01
N SER A 193 -16.70 -14.84 -11.88
CA SER A 193 -17.92 -15.62 -11.60
C SER A 193 -17.79 -16.49 -10.37
N ASP A 194 -16.65 -17.16 -10.18
CA ASP A 194 -16.42 -18.00 -9.00
C ASP A 194 -16.53 -17.18 -7.71
N LEU A 195 -16.02 -15.94 -7.68
CA LEU A 195 -16.11 -15.07 -6.50
C LEU A 195 -17.56 -14.63 -6.24
N ARG A 196 -18.29 -14.26 -7.30
CA ARG A 196 -19.69 -13.82 -7.20
C ARG A 196 -20.66 -14.93 -6.80
N ASP A 197 -20.34 -16.18 -7.14
CA ASP A 197 -21.13 -17.37 -6.79
C ASP A 197 -20.90 -17.83 -5.33
N VAL A 198 -19.97 -17.23 -4.58
CA VAL A 198 -19.75 -17.57 -3.17
C VAL A 198 -20.83 -16.96 -2.30
N GLU A 199 -21.48 -17.78 -1.48
CA GLU A 199 -22.30 -17.34 -0.35
C GLU A 199 -21.39 -16.79 0.77
N LEU A 200 -20.97 -15.53 0.62
CA LEU A 200 -19.93 -14.89 1.44
C LEU A 200 -20.22 -14.93 2.94
N ASP A 201 -21.49 -14.76 3.32
CA ASP A 201 -21.93 -14.76 4.72
C ASP A 201 -22.04 -16.17 5.30
N GLU A 202 -21.68 -17.22 4.56
CA GLU A 202 -21.71 -18.61 5.01
C GLU A 202 -20.34 -19.29 5.03
N VAL A 203 -19.35 -18.73 4.35
CA VAL A 203 -18.03 -19.34 4.17
C VAL A 203 -17.12 -19.06 5.36
N ASP A 204 -16.36 -20.08 5.78
CA ASP A 204 -15.36 -19.97 6.86
C ASP A 204 -14.02 -19.48 6.33
N HIS A 205 -13.64 -19.97 5.13
CA HIS A 205 -12.37 -19.69 4.48
C HIS A 205 -12.53 -19.48 2.96
N LEU A 206 -11.99 -18.40 2.43
CA LEU A 206 -12.01 -18.06 1.01
C LEU A 206 -10.58 -17.81 0.50
N LEU A 207 -10.13 -18.63 -0.46
CA LEU A 207 -8.91 -18.41 -1.22
C LEU A 207 -9.27 -18.00 -2.65
N GLY A 208 -8.86 -16.81 -3.06
CA GLY A 208 -9.07 -16.26 -4.38
C GLY A 208 -7.73 -15.97 -5.04
N LEU A 209 -7.38 -16.72 -6.09
CA LEU A 209 -6.19 -16.45 -6.89
C LEU A 209 -6.60 -16.19 -8.33
N PHE A 210 -6.69 -14.93 -8.74
CA PHE A 210 -7.34 -14.47 -9.97
C PHE A 210 -6.40 -14.29 -11.16
N ALA A 211 -5.09 -14.23 -10.92
CA ALA A 211 -4.06 -14.18 -11.96
C ALA A 211 -2.91 -15.17 -11.69
N ASP A 212 -2.23 -15.59 -12.75
CA ASP A 212 -1.04 -16.44 -12.64
C ASP A 212 0.14 -15.68 -12.01
N ASP A 213 0.22 -14.40 -12.34
CA ASP A 213 1.16 -13.42 -11.81
C ASP A 213 0.39 -12.37 -10.97
N HIS A 214 0.77 -11.10 -11.03
CA HIS A 214 -0.04 -9.98 -10.60
C HIS A 214 -1.38 -9.94 -11.36
N MET A 215 -2.40 -9.36 -10.73
CA MET A 215 -3.65 -9.07 -11.43
C MET A 215 -3.42 -8.00 -12.50
N SER A 216 -4.29 -7.99 -13.51
CA SER A 216 -4.30 -6.96 -14.54
C SER A 216 -4.64 -5.59 -13.93
N TYR A 217 -4.11 -4.51 -14.51
CA TYR A 217 -4.55 -3.16 -14.12
C TYR A 217 -6.08 -2.99 -14.36
N ASP A 218 -6.79 -2.29 -13.48
CA ASP A 218 -8.26 -2.15 -13.48
C ASP A 218 -8.81 -1.62 -14.81
N THR A 219 -8.04 -0.76 -15.48
CA THR A 219 -8.41 -0.14 -16.76
C THR A 219 -8.42 -1.11 -17.93
N ILE A 220 -7.73 -2.26 -17.82
CA ILE A 220 -7.60 -3.24 -18.90
C ILE A 220 -7.94 -4.67 -18.49
N ARG A 221 -8.27 -4.91 -17.21
CA ARG A 221 -8.69 -6.24 -16.75
C ARG A 221 -9.95 -6.68 -17.51
N ASN A 222 -10.04 -7.99 -17.77
CA ASN A 222 -11.28 -8.58 -18.25
C ASN A 222 -12.33 -8.51 -17.12
N ARG A 223 -13.46 -7.83 -17.38
CA ARG A 223 -14.54 -7.61 -16.40
C ARG A 223 -15.67 -8.64 -16.51
N GLU A 224 -15.59 -9.54 -17.49
CA GLU A 224 -16.55 -10.61 -17.73
C GLU A 224 -16.40 -11.74 -16.68
N ASP A 225 -17.29 -12.73 -16.76
CA ASP A 225 -17.38 -13.83 -15.79
C ASP A 225 -16.11 -14.70 -15.72
N ASP A 226 -15.36 -14.80 -16.81
CA ASP A 226 -14.07 -15.51 -16.91
C ASP A 226 -12.84 -14.63 -16.63
N GLY A 227 -13.07 -13.37 -16.27
CA GLY A 227 -12.04 -12.38 -16.01
C GLY A 227 -11.61 -12.30 -14.54
N GLU A 228 -11.23 -11.08 -14.13
CA GLU A 228 -10.69 -10.77 -12.81
C GLU A 228 -11.61 -9.79 -12.05
N PRO A 229 -11.94 -10.05 -10.77
CA PRO A 229 -12.71 -9.12 -9.96
C PRO A 229 -11.89 -7.85 -9.67
N SER A 230 -12.60 -6.74 -9.44
CA SER A 230 -11.99 -5.48 -8.97
C SER A 230 -11.47 -5.57 -7.54
N LEU A 231 -10.61 -4.63 -7.14
CA LEU A 231 -10.18 -4.49 -5.75
C LEU A 231 -11.39 -4.22 -4.83
N SER A 232 -12.35 -3.43 -5.31
CA SER A 232 -13.62 -3.16 -4.62
C SER A 232 -14.44 -4.44 -4.39
N GLU A 233 -14.63 -5.28 -5.41
CA GLU A 233 -15.34 -6.57 -5.28
C GLU A 233 -14.63 -7.53 -4.32
N MET A 234 -13.29 -7.61 -4.38
CA MET A 234 -12.52 -8.42 -3.44
C MET A 234 -12.59 -7.88 -2.00
N THR A 235 -12.63 -6.56 -1.82
CA THR A 235 -12.77 -5.91 -0.51
C THR A 235 -14.13 -6.20 0.11
N GLU A 236 -15.21 -6.08 -0.67
CA GLU A 236 -16.55 -6.46 -0.22
C GLU A 236 -16.59 -7.94 0.20
N ALA A 237 -16.08 -8.83 -0.65
CA ALA A 237 -16.03 -10.25 -0.36
C ALA A 237 -15.26 -10.55 0.94
N ALA A 238 -14.12 -9.89 1.13
CA ALA A 238 -13.32 -10.05 2.33
C ALA A 238 -14.06 -9.60 3.59
N ILE A 239 -14.63 -8.40 3.59
CA ILE A 239 -15.34 -7.87 4.76
C ILE A 239 -16.53 -8.77 5.11
N ARG A 240 -17.31 -9.23 4.13
CA ARG A 240 -18.47 -10.11 4.38
C ARG A 240 -18.08 -11.46 4.98
N VAL A 241 -16.99 -12.08 4.51
CA VAL A 241 -16.49 -13.34 5.10
C VAL A 241 -15.88 -13.11 6.50
N LEU A 242 -15.25 -11.95 6.74
CA LEU A 242 -14.59 -11.63 8.01
C LEU A 242 -15.57 -11.17 9.08
N GLN A 243 -16.61 -10.42 8.73
CA GLN A 243 -17.60 -9.86 9.64
C GLN A 243 -18.62 -10.93 10.06
N ARG A 244 -18.15 -11.83 10.94
CA ARG A 244 -18.98 -12.93 11.46
C ARG A 244 -19.66 -12.53 12.76
N PRO A 245 -20.99 -12.64 12.86
CA PRO A 245 -21.70 -12.47 14.13
C PRO A 245 -21.09 -13.36 15.23
N GLY A 246 -20.77 -12.76 16.37
CA GLY A 246 -20.18 -13.46 17.52
C GLY A 246 -18.66 -13.71 17.44
N SER A 247 -17.98 -13.24 16.40
CA SER A 247 -16.50 -13.24 16.37
C SER A 247 -15.91 -12.09 17.19
N ALA A 248 -14.60 -12.15 17.46
CA ALA A 248 -13.88 -11.09 18.19
C ALA A 248 -13.62 -9.80 17.36
N GLY A 249 -14.26 -9.67 16.20
CA GLY A 249 -13.91 -8.71 15.16
C GLY A 249 -12.90 -9.31 14.18
N PHE A 250 -12.33 -8.46 13.34
CA PHE A 250 -11.37 -8.90 12.32
C PHE A 250 -10.23 -7.91 12.10
N ALA A 251 -9.15 -8.40 11.47
CA ALA A 251 -8.08 -7.61 10.89
C ALA A 251 -8.01 -7.86 9.37
N LEU A 252 -8.03 -6.80 8.58
CA LEU A 252 -7.99 -6.88 7.11
C LEU A 252 -6.89 -5.98 6.55
N MET A 253 -6.11 -6.48 5.59
CA MET A 253 -5.19 -5.70 4.76
C MET A 253 -5.70 -5.68 3.33
N VAL A 254 -5.89 -4.50 2.75
CA VAL A 254 -6.25 -4.31 1.33
C VAL A 254 -5.15 -3.51 0.65
N GLU A 255 -4.63 -3.99 -0.48
CA GLU A 255 -3.53 -3.36 -1.21
C GLU A 255 -3.86 -3.02 -2.67
N GLY A 256 -3.76 -1.73 -3.01
CA GLY A 256 -3.69 -1.24 -4.40
C GLY A 256 -2.29 -1.36 -4.99
N GLY A 257 -1.70 -2.56 -5.00
CA GLY A 257 -0.24 -2.69 -5.19
C GLY A 257 0.23 -2.46 -6.64
N ARG A 258 -0.65 -2.54 -7.63
CA ARG A 258 -0.33 -2.22 -9.03
C ARG A 258 -0.02 -0.72 -9.24
N ILE A 259 -0.34 0.18 -8.32
CA ILE A 259 0.03 1.60 -8.44
C ILE A 259 1.56 1.75 -8.59
N ASP A 260 2.31 1.05 -7.73
CA ASP A 260 3.78 0.99 -7.74
C ASP A 260 4.32 0.46 -9.07
N HIS A 261 3.79 -0.67 -9.56
CA HIS A 261 4.24 -1.26 -10.82
C HIS A 261 4.04 -0.32 -12.02
N ALA A 262 2.95 0.45 -12.03
CA ALA A 262 2.69 1.43 -13.07
C ALA A 262 3.70 2.58 -13.03
N HIS A 263 4.04 3.08 -11.83
CA HIS A 263 5.07 4.10 -11.66
C HIS A 263 6.46 3.61 -12.05
N HIS A 264 6.85 2.39 -11.67
CA HIS A 264 8.09 1.75 -12.09
C HIS A 264 8.27 1.75 -13.62
N GLN A 265 7.18 1.65 -14.37
CA GLN A 265 7.21 1.69 -15.83
C GLN A 265 6.86 3.06 -16.44
N ASN A 266 6.78 4.12 -15.61
CA ASN A 266 6.36 5.48 -15.96
C ASN A 266 4.96 5.59 -16.60
N HIS A 267 4.08 4.63 -16.35
CA HIS A 267 2.69 4.65 -16.83
C HIS A 267 1.79 5.45 -15.88
N ALA A 268 1.93 6.77 -15.85
CA ALA A 268 1.16 7.62 -14.92
C ALA A 268 -0.36 7.45 -15.06
N HIS A 269 -0.88 7.20 -16.27
CA HIS A 269 -2.29 6.93 -16.49
C HIS A 269 -2.75 5.69 -15.70
N LEU A 270 -2.02 4.58 -15.83
CA LEU A 270 -2.31 3.34 -15.11
C LEU A 270 -2.18 3.54 -13.59
N ALA A 271 -1.13 4.24 -13.14
CA ALA A 271 -0.90 4.49 -11.72
C ALA A 271 -2.06 5.27 -11.08
N LEU A 272 -2.49 6.36 -11.72
CA LEU A 272 -3.61 7.17 -11.23
C LEU A 272 -4.94 6.41 -11.28
N ALA A 273 -5.17 5.58 -12.30
CA ALA A 273 -6.37 4.77 -12.36
C ALA A 273 -6.43 3.68 -11.27
N GLU A 274 -5.29 3.08 -10.92
CA GLU A 274 -5.21 2.17 -9.77
C GLU A 274 -5.48 2.89 -8.43
N VAL A 275 -5.06 4.15 -8.27
CA VAL A 275 -5.43 4.98 -7.10
C VAL A 275 -6.95 5.19 -7.05
N VAL A 276 -7.60 5.42 -8.19
CA VAL A 276 -9.07 5.55 -8.24
C VAL A 276 -9.76 4.24 -7.86
N GLU A 277 -9.24 3.09 -8.27
CA GLU A 277 -9.83 1.81 -7.88
C GLU A 277 -9.63 1.50 -6.39
N LEU A 278 -8.48 1.86 -5.83
CA LEU A 278 -8.24 1.81 -4.39
C LEU A 278 -9.19 2.72 -3.61
N ASP A 279 -9.46 3.93 -4.12
CA ASP A 279 -10.44 4.83 -3.52
C ASP A 279 -11.84 4.22 -3.45
N ARG A 280 -12.27 3.53 -4.53
CA ARG A 280 -13.54 2.79 -4.53
C ARG A 280 -13.55 1.62 -3.55
N ALA A 281 -12.41 0.97 -3.33
CA ALA A 281 -12.29 -0.08 -2.32
C ALA A 281 -12.42 0.48 -0.90
N VAL A 282 -11.86 1.67 -0.63
CA VAL A 282 -12.06 2.40 0.64
C VAL A 282 -13.54 2.79 0.80
N GLU A 283 -14.17 3.33 -0.25
CA GLU A 283 -15.61 3.65 -0.23
C GLU A 283 -16.47 2.41 0.04
N THR A 284 -16.10 1.26 -0.54
CA THR A 284 -16.77 -0.02 -0.31
C THR A 284 -16.64 -0.46 1.14
N ALA A 285 -15.44 -0.37 1.73
CA ALA A 285 -15.24 -0.69 3.14
C ALA A 285 -16.09 0.20 4.06
N LEU A 286 -16.11 1.52 3.80
CA LEU A 286 -16.91 2.49 4.57
C LEU A 286 -18.41 2.21 4.54
N LYS A 287 -18.93 1.58 3.47
CA LYS A 287 -20.34 1.18 3.35
C LYS A 287 -20.69 -0.09 4.15
N LEU A 288 -19.70 -0.91 4.47
CA LEU A 288 -19.90 -2.23 5.05
C LEU A 288 -19.60 -2.29 6.55
N VAL A 289 -18.78 -1.38 7.06
CA VAL A 289 -18.36 -1.37 8.46
C VAL A 289 -18.98 -0.22 9.24
N ASP A 290 -19.12 -0.41 10.55
CA ASP A 290 -19.47 0.68 11.48
C ASP A 290 -18.19 1.34 11.99
N LEU A 291 -18.05 2.65 11.76
CA LEU A 291 -16.88 3.44 12.17
C LEU A 291 -16.83 3.72 13.67
N ASP A 292 -17.89 3.43 14.43
CA ASP A 292 -17.82 3.48 15.90
C ASP A 292 -17.03 2.30 16.48
N GLU A 293 -16.91 1.20 15.73
CA GLU A 293 -16.15 0.01 16.10
C GLU A 293 -14.98 -0.32 15.16
N THR A 294 -14.87 0.35 14.00
CA THR A 294 -13.86 0.02 12.99
C THR A 294 -12.83 1.12 12.81
N LEU A 295 -11.56 0.83 13.10
CA LEU A 295 -10.45 1.68 12.69
C LEU A 295 -10.15 1.42 11.21
N ILE A 296 -10.21 2.45 10.38
CA ILE A 296 -9.71 2.44 9.00
C ILE A 296 -8.48 3.34 8.88
N ILE A 297 -7.37 2.78 8.39
CA ILE A 297 -6.16 3.52 8.04
C ILE A 297 -5.89 3.38 6.54
N VAL A 298 -5.68 4.52 5.87
CA VAL A 298 -5.17 4.59 4.49
C VAL A 298 -3.79 5.25 4.49
N THR A 299 -2.78 4.59 3.93
CA THR A 299 -1.39 5.08 3.92
C THR A 299 -0.62 4.53 2.74
N ALA A 300 0.56 5.08 2.44
CA ALA A 300 1.51 4.44 1.55
C ALA A 300 2.64 3.70 2.30
N ASP A 301 3.27 2.72 1.65
CA ASP A 301 4.53 2.13 2.10
C ASP A 301 5.75 3.00 1.73
N HIS A 302 5.74 3.61 0.55
CA HIS A 302 6.68 4.63 0.09
C HIS A 302 6.05 5.52 -1.00
N SER A 303 6.84 6.41 -1.59
CA SER A 303 6.41 7.24 -2.72
C SER A 303 7.10 6.78 -4.02
N HIS A 304 7.03 7.59 -5.08
CA HIS A 304 7.76 7.43 -6.34
C HIS A 304 8.42 8.74 -6.77
N ALA A 305 9.42 8.67 -7.64
CA ALA A 305 10.10 9.82 -8.21
C ALA A 305 9.28 10.51 -9.32
N MET A 306 7.97 10.67 -9.09
CA MET A 306 7.02 11.38 -9.95
C MET A 306 6.94 12.86 -9.54
N THR A 307 6.69 13.73 -10.52
CA THR A 307 6.57 15.18 -10.31
C THR A 307 5.37 15.76 -11.07
N PHE A 308 4.70 16.73 -10.45
CA PHE A 308 3.69 17.58 -11.09
C PHE A 308 4.29 18.94 -11.46
N ASN A 309 4.42 19.20 -12.76
CA ASN A 309 5.02 20.40 -13.32
C ASN A 309 3.98 21.52 -13.50
N GLY A 310 4.37 22.75 -13.16
CA GLY A 310 3.57 23.96 -13.39
C GLY A 310 3.83 24.56 -14.77
N TYR A 311 2.89 25.25 -15.41
CA TYR A 311 1.71 25.91 -14.82
C TYR A 311 0.42 25.70 -15.66
N PRO A 312 -0.21 24.49 -15.64
CA PRO A 312 -1.49 24.25 -16.30
C PRO A 312 -2.64 25.04 -15.66
N ASP A 313 -3.67 25.34 -16.45
CA ASP A 313 -4.91 25.97 -15.96
C ASP A 313 -5.73 24.99 -15.10
N ARG A 314 -6.57 25.51 -14.19
CA ARG A 314 -7.49 24.69 -13.41
C ARG A 314 -8.50 23.97 -14.31
N GLY A 315 -8.75 22.69 -14.06
CA GLY A 315 -9.58 21.82 -14.88
C GLY A 315 -8.85 21.25 -16.10
N ASN A 316 -7.54 21.50 -16.25
CA ASN A 316 -6.72 20.84 -17.25
C ASN A 316 -6.62 19.34 -16.93
N ASP A 317 -6.55 18.52 -17.97
CA ASP A 317 -6.25 17.11 -17.82
C ASP A 317 -4.89 16.94 -17.12
N ILE A 318 -4.84 16.16 -16.04
CA ILE A 318 -3.60 15.91 -15.29
C ILE A 318 -2.56 15.15 -16.14
N LEU A 319 -3.02 14.37 -17.12
CA LEU A 319 -2.19 13.73 -18.14
C LEU A 319 -1.92 14.67 -19.33
N GLY A 320 -2.40 15.91 -19.28
CA GLY A 320 -2.22 16.94 -20.30
C GLY A 320 -0.84 17.59 -20.31
N PHE A 321 -0.75 18.71 -21.02
CA PHE A 321 0.46 19.54 -21.03
C PHE A 321 0.41 20.60 -19.92
N GLY A 322 1.58 20.98 -19.40
CA GLY A 322 1.74 21.99 -18.34
C GLY A 322 1.96 23.42 -18.84
N ASN A 323 2.02 23.65 -20.16
CA ASN A 323 2.44 24.92 -20.75
C ASN A 323 1.27 25.86 -21.15
N ARG A 324 1.59 27.15 -21.31
CA ARG A 324 0.67 28.17 -21.89
C ARG A 324 0.53 27.99 -23.41
N PRO A 325 -0.56 28.51 -24.03
CA PRO A 325 -0.70 28.51 -25.50
C PRO A 325 0.53 29.13 -26.19
N ASN A 326 1.03 28.47 -27.25
CA ASN A 326 2.21 28.86 -28.07
C ASN A 326 3.61 28.62 -27.49
N ALA A 327 3.77 27.89 -26.39
CA ALA A 327 5.08 27.43 -25.91
C ALA A 327 5.40 26.00 -26.39
N THR A 328 6.67 25.58 -26.32
CA THR A 328 7.04 24.17 -26.49
C THR A 328 6.31 23.33 -25.44
N PRO A 329 5.56 22.28 -25.83
CA PRO A 329 4.82 21.46 -24.89
C PRO A 329 5.76 20.67 -23.98
N TYR A 330 5.40 20.60 -22.70
CA TYR A 330 5.92 19.66 -21.72
C TYR A 330 4.76 19.11 -20.91
N GLU A 331 4.94 17.92 -20.36
CA GLU A 331 3.89 17.20 -19.66
C GLU A 331 3.68 17.74 -18.25
N THR A 332 2.42 17.77 -17.80
CA THR A 332 2.11 18.06 -16.40
C THR A 332 2.75 17.02 -15.48
N ILE A 333 2.77 15.74 -15.89
CA ILE A 333 3.44 14.68 -15.13
C ILE A 333 4.76 14.29 -15.81
N THR A 334 5.84 14.26 -15.03
CA THR A 334 7.11 13.64 -15.44
C THR A 334 7.73 12.85 -14.30
N TYR A 335 8.70 12.00 -14.63
CA TYR A 335 9.48 11.24 -13.66
C TYR A 335 10.93 11.69 -13.63
N ALA A 336 11.60 11.55 -12.49
CA ALA A 336 13.03 11.82 -12.39
C ALA A 336 13.86 10.77 -13.14
N ASN A 337 13.42 9.52 -13.14
CA ASN A 337 14.11 8.41 -13.79
C ASN A 337 13.11 7.33 -14.28
N GLY A 338 13.61 6.35 -15.03
CA GLY A 338 12.81 5.23 -15.51
C GLY A 338 12.85 5.03 -17.02
N PRO A 339 12.05 4.07 -17.52
CA PRO A 339 12.11 3.66 -18.92
C PRO A 339 11.57 4.70 -19.90
N GLY A 340 10.79 5.68 -19.41
CA GLY A 340 10.30 6.80 -20.20
C GLY A 340 11.42 7.59 -20.88
N PHE A 341 12.63 7.62 -20.33
CA PHE A 341 13.76 8.34 -20.95
C PHE A 341 14.09 7.80 -22.34
N LEU A 342 14.27 6.47 -22.46
CA LEU A 342 14.71 5.85 -23.73
C LEU A 342 13.58 5.87 -24.75
N GLN A 343 12.33 5.66 -24.33
CA GLN A 343 11.17 5.72 -25.23
C GLN A 343 11.00 7.10 -25.87
N HIS A 344 11.34 8.18 -25.15
CA HIS A 344 11.29 9.55 -25.68
C HIS A 344 12.55 9.97 -26.44
N ARG A 345 13.58 9.13 -26.50
CA ARG A 345 14.75 9.33 -27.37
C ARG A 345 14.68 8.50 -28.64
N TRP A 346 14.03 7.35 -28.59
CA TRP A 346 14.06 6.39 -29.67
C TRP A 346 13.30 6.92 -30.90
N ASN A 347 14.06 7.34 -31.92
CA ASN A 347 13.55 7.63 -33.24
C ASN A 347 14.13 6.59 -34.21
N ASP A 348 13.30 5.64 -34.68
CA ASP A 348 13.67 4.57 -35.61
C ASP A 348 14.26 5.09 -36.94
N THR A 349 14.13 6.39 -37.25
CA THR A 349 14.63 6.99 -38.50
C THR A 349 16.05 7.55 -38.44
N LEU A 350 16.73 7.55 -37.28
CA LEU A 350 18.06 8.16 -37.10
C LEU A 350 19.18 7.15 -36.79
N LEU A 351 18.99 5.87 -37.12
CA LEU A 351 20.01 4.84 -36.97
C LEU A 351 21.10 4.97 -38.04
N THR A 352 22.13 5.77 -37.74
CA THR A 352 23.47 5.60 -38.32
C THR A 352 24.41 5.11 -37.22
N GLU A 353 25.44 4.33 -37.55
CA GLU A 353 26.41 3.75 -36.59
C GLU A 353 27.09 4.79 -35.68
N ASP A 354 27.00 6.09 -36.01
CA ASP A 354 27.51 7.23 -35.22
C ASP A 354 26.45 8.00 -34.39
N ALA A 355 25.21 7.50 -34.27
CA ALA A 355 24.10 8.23 -33.64
C ALA A 355 24.09 8.13 -32.10
N ASP A 356 25.15 8.63 -31.46
CA ASP A 356 25.23 8.80 -29.99
C ASP A 356 24.25 9.87 -29.44
N TRP A 357 23.43 10.49 -30.28
CA TRP A 357 22.49 11.55 -29.92
C TRP A 357 21.12 11.35 -30.60
N ALA A 358 20.37 10.30 -30.25
CA ALA A 358 18.97 10.26 -30.68
C ALA A 358 18.23 11.54 -30.21
N THR A 359 17.69 12.33 -31.15
CA THR A 359 16.99 13.58 -30.83
C THR A 359 15.70 13.29 -30.09
N TRP A 360 15.41 14.04 -29.03
CA TRP A 360 14.16 13.94 -28.28
C TRP A 360 12.94 13.94 -29.20
N VAL A 361 12.08 12.94 -29.06
CA VAL A 361 10.77 12.92 -29.70
C VAL A 361 9.93 14.03 -29.06
N LYS A 362 9.37 14.90 -29.88
CA LYS A 362 8.54 15.99 -29.39
C LYS A 362 7.26 15.40 -28.79
N VAL A 363 7.03 15.62 -27.50
CA VAL A 363 5.85 15.08 -26.79
C VAL A 363 4.52 15.44 -27.46
N GLY A 364 4.43 16.59 -28.14
CA GLY A 364 3.26 16.99 -28.93
C GLY A 364 2.99 16.15 -30.19
N GLN A 365 3.89 15.25 -30.56
CA GLN A 365 3.75 14.34 -31.71
C GLN A 365 3.44 12.90 -31.28
N LEU A 366 3.43 12.62 -29.97
CA LEU A 366 3.18 11.29 -29.41
C LEU A 366 1.68 11.06 -29.18
N ASN A 367 1.23 9.82 -29.32
CA ASN A 367 -0.10 9.40 -28.89
C ASN A 367 -0.13 9.23 -27.36
N ARG A 368 -0.31 10.34 -26.65
CA ARG A 368 -0.33 10.37 -25.17
C ARG A 368 -1.62 9.81 -24.56
N SER A 369 -2.67 9.62 -25.38
CA SER A 369 -3.90 8.95 -24.96
C SER A 369 -3.79 7.42 -24.92
N ASP A 370 -2.70 6.85 -25.44
CA ASP A 370 -2.45 5.41 -25.31
C ASP A 370 -2.30 5.05 -23.83
N ILE A 371 -3.01 4.01 -23.40
CA ILE A 371 -2.99 3.55 -22.02
C ILE A 371 -1.61 3.02 -21.59
N THR A 372 -0.80 2.58 -22.55
CA THR A 372 0.58 2.12 -22.37
C THR A 372 1.60 3.22 -22.66
N TYR A 373 1.18 4.47 -22.81
CA TYR A 373 2.09 5.60 -22.91
C TYR A 373 2.93 5.70 -21.62
N ARG A 374 4.26 5.73 -21.77
CA ARG A 374 5.19 6.04 -20.68
C ARG A 374 5.43 7.53 -20.70
N HIS A 375 5.34 8.19 -19.56
CA HIS A 375 5.63 9.61 -19.43
C HIS A 375 7.14 9.86 -19.42
N LEU A 376 7.53 11.08 -19.75
CA LEU A 376 8.92 11.48 -19.84
C LEU A 376 9.66 11.26 -18.51
N ALA A 377 10.87 10.71 -18.61
CA ALA A 377 11.81 10.61 -17.50
C ALA A 377 13.13 11.33 -17.81
N ALA A 378 13.78 11.89 -16.80
CA ALA A 378 15.04 12.64 -16.97
C ALA A 378 16.30 11.75 -16.99
N PHE A 379 16.24 10.55 -16.40
CA PHE A 379 17.38 9.62 -16.32
C PHE A 379 16.99 8.18 -16.72
N PRO A 380 17.77 7.49 -17.58
CA PRO A 380 17.40 6.16 -18.07
C PRO A 380 17.61 5.09 -17.01
N LEU A 381 16.53 4.37 -16.68
CA LEU A 381 16.57 3.11 -15.95
C LEU A 381 15.57 2.12 -16.59
N GLY A 382 15.74 0.82 -16.36
CA GLY A 382 14.76 -0.19 -16.80
C GLY A 382 13.44 -0.13 -16.03
N ASP A 383 13.53 0.30 -14.78
CA ASP A 383 12.42 0.58 -13.88
C ASP A 383 12.74 1.90 -13.17
N GLU A 384 11.74 2.76 -13.01
CA GLU A 384 11.81 3.94 -12.17
C GLU A 384 12.05 3.56 -10.69
N THR A 385 12.60 4.45 -9.89
CA THR A 385 12.89 4.21 -8.47
C THR A 385 11.80 4.78 -7.56
N HIS A 386 11.53 4.12 -6.44
CA HIS A 386 10.71 4.73 -5.37
C HIS A 386 11.20 6.13 -4.95
N GLY A 387 10.28 6.88 -4.33
CA GLY A 387 10.52 8.15 -3.64
C GLY A 387 10.76 7.93 -2.14
N GLY A 388 11.67 8.71 -1.56
CA GLY A 388 12.11 8.59 -0.16
C GLY A 388 11.52 9.65 0.77
N GLU A 389 10.63 10.49 0.28
CA GLU A 389 9.89 11.47 1.07
C GLU A 389 8.85 10.81 1.99
N ASP A 390 8.41 11.58 2.98
CA ASP A 390 7.37 11.15 3.91
C ASP A 390 6.04 10.92 3.18
N VAL A 391 5.29 9.93 3.65
CA VAL A 391 3.99 9.58 3.07
C VAL A 391 2.83 9.93 3.99
N ALA A 392 1.69 10.35 3.42
CA ALA A 392 0.50 10.67 4.18
C ALA A 392 -0.16 9.41 4.77
N VAL A 393 -0.75 9.56 5.96
CA VAL A 393 -1.56 8.57 6.66
C VAL A 393 -2.89 9.22 7.00
N PHE A 394 -3.99 8.65 6.53
CA PHE A 394 -5.36 9.07 6.81
C PHE A 394 -6.01 8.04 7.74
N ALA A 395 -6.73 8.48 8.77
CA ALA A 395 -7.40 7.56 9.69
C ALA A 395 -8.79 8.01 10.16
N SER A 396 -9.70 7.04 10.27
CA SER A 396 -11.06 7.20 10.81
C SER A 396 -11.41 6.05 11.78
N GLY A 397 -12.32 6.29 12.72
CA GLY A 397 -12.74 5.32 13.73
C GLY A 397 -11.89 5.29 15.02
N PRO A 398 -12.02 4.24 15.87
CA PRO A 398 -11.37 4.17 17.18
C PRO A 398 -9.85 4.26 17.09
N GLY A 399 -9.25 5.11 17.92
CA GLY A 399 -7.79 5.33 17.92
C GLY A 399 -7.26 6.19 16.77
N ALA A 400 -8.08 6.57 15.78
CA ALA A 400 -7.64 7.38 14.64
C ALA A 400 -7.03 8.73 15.04
N SER A 401 -7.44 9.32 16.17
CA SER A 401 -6.86 10.56 16.72
C SER A 401 -5.37 10.48 17.10
N LEU A 402 -4.81 9.26 17.18
CA LEU A 402 -3.38 9.04 17.35
C LEU A 402 -2.57 9.31 16.07
N VAL A 403 -3.22 9.30 14.90
CA VAL A 403 -2.61 9.63 13.62
C VAL A 403 -2.57 11.15 13.45
N ARG A 404 -1.48 11.76 13.94
CA ARG A 404 -1.25 13.21 13.86
C ARG A 404 0.23 13.56 13.87
N GLY A 405 0.59 14.63 13.17
CA GLY A 405 1.97 15.10 13.08
C GLY A 405 2.84 14.21 12.18
N THR A 406 4.14 14.14 12.48
CA THR A 406 5.12 13.33 11.73
C THR A 406 5.68 12.24 12.63
N PHE A 407 5.68 10.99 12.16
CA PHE A 407 6.10 9.82 12.93
C PHE A 407 6.89 8.83 12.08
N GLU A 408 7.56 7.89 12.76
CA GLU A 408 8.18 6.76 12.07
C GLU A 408 7.11 5.82 11.51
N GLN A 409 7.30 5.27 10.31
CA GLN A 409 6.32 4.39 9.68
C GLN A 409 5.88 3.20 10.54
N ASN A 410 6.79 2.66 11.36
CA ASN A 410 6.46 1.56 12.25
C ASN A 410 5.52 1.94 13.40
N TYR A 411 5.25 3.23 13.62
CA TYR A 411 4.23 3.71 14.55
C TYR A 411 2.82 3.23 14.17
N ILE A 412 2.55 3.03 12.87
CA ILE A 412 1.24 2.59 12.37
C ILE A 412 0.82 1.27 13.03
N ALA A 413 1.75 0.30 13.15
CA ALA A 413 1.50 -0.97 13.86
C ALA A 413 1.05 -0.78 15.31
N TYR A 414 1.63 0.19 16.01
CA TYR A 414 1.28 0.47 17.40
C TYR A 414 -0.09 1.16 17.52
N VAL A 415 -0.48 1.97 16.54
CA VAL A 415 -1.85 2.54 16.47
C VAL A 415 -2.87 1.41 16.32
N MET A 416 -2.64 0.48 15.38
CA MET A 416 -3.50 -0.70 15.24
C MET A 416 -3.55 -1.53 16.53
N SER A 417 -2.38 -1.80 17.10
CA SER A 417 -2.24 -2.62 18.32
C SER A 417 -3.01 -2.01 19.48
N TYR A 418 -2.91 -0.69 19.68
CA TYR A 418 -3.65 0.05 20.69
C TYR A 418 -5.15 0.02 20.46
N ALA A 419 -5.61 0.36 19.25
CA ALA A 419 -7.03 0.47 18.92
C ALA A 419 -7.74 -0.89 18.89
N GLY A 420 -7.04 -1.93 18.45
CA GLY A 420 -7.58 -3.28 18.25
C GLY A 420 -7.55 -4.16 19.48
N CYS A 421 -7.04 -3.65 20.60
CA CYS A 421 -6.79 -4.44 21.80
C CYS A 421 -5.97 -5.71 21.51
N MET A 422 -4.91 -5.60 20.72
CA MET A 422 -4.09 -6.73 20.26
C MET A 422 -2.62 -6.37 20.28
N GLY A 423 -1.72 -7.34 20.41
CA GLY A 423 -0.28 -7.09 20.31
C GLY A 423 0.31 -6.17 21.40
N PRO A 424 1.50 -5.57 21.15
CA PRO A 424 2.34 -5.00 22.21
C PRO A 424 1.78 -3.72 22.89
N ALA A 425 0.93 -2.95 22.19
CA ALA A 425 0.30 -1.73 22.71
C ALA A 425 -1.09 -1.96 23.33
N LYS A 426 -1.64 -3.18 23.29
CA LYS A 426 -2.93 -3.53 23.94
C LYS A 426 -3.00 -3.02 25.38
N ARG A 427 -1.94 -3.28 26.17
CA ARG A 427 -1.84 -2.91 27.60
C ARG A 427 -1.81 -1.40 27.88
N LEU A 428 -1.61 -0.58 26.86
CA LEU A 428 -1.62 0.88 26.99
C LEU A 428 -3.05 1.43 26.88
N ASN A 429 -3.97 0.65 26.32
CA ASN A 429 -5.37 1.01 26.20
C ASN A 429 -6.17 0.43 27.37
N LEU A 430 -6.51 1.26 28.35
CA LEU A 430 -7.28 0.85 29.53
C LEU A 430 -8.67 0.30 29.18
N ALA A 431 -9.22 0.64 28.01
CA ALA A 431 -10.49 0.08 27.57
C ALA A 431 -10.39 -1.39 27.15
N CYS A 432 -9.18 -1.93 27.00
CA CYS A 432 -8.90 -3.33 26.67
C CYS A 432 -8.66 -4.20 27.91
N ASP A 433 -8.59 -3.61 29.11
CA ASP A 433 -8.39 -4.31 30.36
C ASP A 433 -9.74 -4.79 30.93
N ASP A 434 -9.95 -6.10 30.95
CA ASP A 434 -11.20 -6.70 31.43
C ASP A 434 -11.42 -6.48 32.93
N ASP A 435 -10.36 -6.34 33.74
CA ASP A 435 -10.48 -6.06 35.17
C ASP A 435 -10.92 -4.60 35.41
N PHE A 436 -10.38 -3.66 34.62
CA PHE A 436 -10.82 -2.27 34.66
C PHE A 436 -12.29 -2.12 34.21
N ARG A 437 -12.74 -2.91 33.23
CA ARG A 437 -14.15 -2.96 32.80
C ARG A 437 -15.08 -3.44 33.91
N LEU A 438 -14.67 -4.44 34.68
CA LEU A 438 -15.48 -4.98 35.78
C LEU A 438 -15.59 -3.98 36.94
N GLU A 439 -14.52 -3.30 37.33
CA GLU A 439 -14.56 -2.27 38.37
C GLU A 439 -15.35 -1.02 37.95
N PHE A 440 -15.22 -0.60 36.68
CA PHE A 440 -15.95 0.57 36.17
C PHE A 440 -17.45 0.29 36.02
N ASN A 441 -17.85 -0.90 35.57
CA ASN A 441 -19.27 -1.27 35.46
C ASN A 441 -19.93 -1.50 36.82
N GLN A 442 -19.20 -2.00 37.81
CA GLN A 442 -19.70 -2.10 39.19
C GLN A 442 -19.89 -0.74 39.86
N SER A 443 -19.08 0.27 39.51
CA SER A 443 -19.17 1.62 40.07
C SER A 443 -20.13 2.56 39.32
N SER A 444 -20.41 2.32 38.04
CA SER A 444 -21.24 3.20 37.20
C SER A 444 -22.68 2.73 36.98
N GLY A 445 -23.05 1.48 37.34
CA GLY A 445 -24.42 0.99 37.25
C GLY A 445 -25.00 0.91 35.83
N ALA A 446 -24.17 1.05 34.79
CA ALA A 446 -24.58 1.02 33.40
C ALA A 446 -24.23 -0.32 32.76
N ALA A 447 -25.24 -1.18 32.57
CA ALA A 447 -25.11 -2.37 31.73
C ALA A 447 -25.23 -1.95 30.26
N GLY A 448 -24.09 -1.75 29.60
CA GLY A 448 -24.01 -1.51 28.16
C GLY A 448 -22.91 -2.38 27.55
N SER A 449 -23.27 -3.28 26.65
CA SER A 449 -22.34 -4.01 25.80
C SER A 449 -21.77 -3.06 24.74
N HIS A 450 -20.47 -2.76 24.81
CA HIS A 450 -19.76 -2.10 23.72
C HIS A 450 -19.04 -3.14 22.84
N PRO A 451 -19.10 -3.01 21.51
CA PRO A 451 -18.58 -4.01 20.59
C PRO A 451 -17.04 -4.01 20.55
N MET A 452 -16.49 -5.18 20.19
CA MET A 452 -15.06 -5.37 19.99
C MET A 452 -14.62 -4.70 18.70
N ALA A 453 -13.58 -3.86 18.79
CA ALA A 453 -13.07 -3.13 17.65
C ALA A 453 -12.60 -4.07 16.52
N ALA A 454 -13.12 -3.84 15.31
CA ALA A 454 -12.58 -4.38 14.07
C ALA A 454 -11.51 -3.41 13.54
N ILE A 455 -10.47 -3.94 12.88
CA ILE A 455 -9.43 -3.12 12.25
C ILE A 455 -9.40 -3.47 10.76
N THR A 456 -9.65 -2.47 9.93
CA THR A 456 -9.46 -2.58 8.48
C THR A 456 -8.33 -1.65 8.07
N ILE A 457 -7.31 -2.15 7.41
CA ILE A 457 -6.19 -1.33 6.93
C ILE A 457 -6.18 -1.46 5.43
N ILE A 458 -6.26 -0.32 4.77
CA ILE A 458 -6.20 -0.25 3.32
C ILE A 458 -4.88 0.42 3.01
N THR A 459 -3.84 -0.38 2.80
CA THR A 459 -2.54 0.13 2.41
C THR A 459 -2.51 0.42 0.91
N THR A 460 -1.96 1.54 0.55
CA THR A 460 -1.65 1.98 -0.80
C THR A 460 -0.13 1.86 -0.97
N THR A 461 0.41 1.89 -2.19
CA THR A 461 1.86 1.99 -2.40
C THR A 461 2.32 3.40 -2.82
N THR A 462 1.50 4.45 -2.66
CA THR A 462 1.87 5.84 -3.03
C THR A 462 1.01 6.94 -2.40
N THR A 463 1.57 8.16 -2.31
CA THR A 463 0.88 9.33 -1.77
C THR A 463 0.15 10.20 -2.78
N ILE A 464 -0.89 10.86 -2.25
CA ILE A 464 -1.52 12.05 -2.81
C ILE A 464 -0.98 13.26 -2.04
N ASN A 465 -0.41 14.22 -2.77
CA ASN A 465 -0.03 15.50 -2.21
C ASN A 465 -1.30 16.32 -1.88
N SER A 466 -1.57 16.56 -0.59
CA SER A 466 -2.63 17.47 -0.18
C SER A 466 -2.27 18.93 -0.49
N VAL A 467 -3.10 19.60 -1.28
CA VAL A 467 -3.03 21.07 -1.46
C VAL A 467 -3.95 21.70 -0.43
N THR A 468 -3.37 22.29 0.62
CA THR A 468 -4.14 23.11 1.57
C THR A 468 -4.59 24.40 0.90
N SER A 469 -5.90 24.58 0.72
CA SER A 469 -6.46 25.88 0.33
C SER A 469 -6.71 26.76 1.56
N SER A 470 -5.99 27.89 1.65
CA SER A 470 -6.32 28.92 2.63
C SER A 470 -7.55 29.70 2.16
N LYS A 471 -8.66 29.62 2.90
CA LYS A 471 -9.78 30.55 2.75
C LYS A 471 -9.29 31.99 3.02
N ARG A 472 -9.31 32.84 2.00
CA ARG A 472 -9.36 34.31 2.17
C ARG A 472 -10.82 34.74 2.06
N SER A 473 -11.39 35.18 3.18
CA SER A 473 -12.61 35.98 3.19
C SER A 473 -12.36 37.28 3.93
N SER A 474 -13.08 38.32 3.51
CA SER A 474 -13.18 39.68 4.04
C SER A 474 -12.19 40.73 3.49
N SER A 475 -12.62 41.37 2.40
CA SER A 475 -12.55 42.81 2.32
C SER A 475 -13.61 43.40 3.26
N ASN A 476 -13.16 44.10 4.30
CA ASN A 476 -13.88 45.24 4.84
C ASN A 476 -12.86 46.17 5.52
N SER A 477 -12.88 47.41 5.05
CA SER A 477 -12.13 48.52 5.58
C SER A 477 -12.68 48.94 6.94
N GLU A 478 -11.88 48.83 7.99
CA GLU A 478 -12.06 49.67 9.18
C GLU A 478 -10.70 50.22 9.63
N THR A 479 -10.68 51.53 9.74
CA THR A 479 -9.56 52.35 10.21
C THR A 479 -9.49 52.25 11.73
N TRP A 480 -8.38 51.72 12.26
CA TRP A 480 -8.08 51.82 13.69
C TRP A 480 -6.72 52.51 13.87
N THR A 481 -6.79 53.76 14.34
CA THR A 481 -5.66 54.56 14.79
C THR A 481 -5.32 54.13 16.22
N ILE A 482 -4.10 53.63 16.45
CA ILE A 482 -3.53 53.55 17.80
C ILE A 482 -2.19 54.31 17.78
N THR A 483 -2.23 55.49 18.37
CA THR A 483 -1.05 56.27 18.77
C THR A 483 -0.27 55.51 19.82
N ASN A 484 1.02 55.30 19.60
CA ASN A 484 1.93 54.84 20.65
C ASN A 484 2.91 55.97 21.01
N SER A 485 2.89 56.35 22.28
CA SER A 485 3.82 57.30 22.88
C SER A 485 5.21 56.68 22.97
N HIS A 486 6.23 57.52 22.73
CA HIS A 486 7.69 57.28 22.81
C HIS A 486 8.36 57.18 21.44
N GLY A 487 8.66 58.36 20.90
CA GLY A 487 9.61 58.52 19.80
C GLY A 487 11.02 58.14 20.24
N ASN A 488 11.69 57.33 19.42
CA ASN A 488 13.05 57.61 18.98
C ASN A 488 13.43 56.71 17.80
N ARG A 489 13.88 57.35 16.72
CA ARG A 489 14.53 56.71 15.58
C ARG A 489 15.96 56.33 15.97
N LYS A 490 16.40 55.11 15.66
CA LYS A 490 17.80 54.84 15.31
C LYS A 490 17.89 53.65 14.34
N ARG A 491 18.49 53.95 13.19
CA ARG A 491 18.91 53.04 12.13
C ARG A 491 20.36 52.66 12.44
N LEU A 492 20.70 51.38 12.45
CA LEU A 492 22.09 50.89 12.34
C LEU A 492 22.05 49.42 11.90
N GLY A 493 22.61 49.16 10.72
CA GLY A 493 22.86 47.80 10.24
C GLY A 493 24.27 47.35 10.57
N ARG A 494 24.47 46.03 10.64
CA ARG A 494 25.55 45.30 9.95
C ARG A 494 25.44 43.81 10.28
N THR A 495 25.54 43.03 9.21
CA THR A 495 25.96 41.63 9.13
C THR A 495 27.24 41.33 9.90
N THR A 496 27.27 40.22 10.65
CA THR A 496 28.30 39.15 10.50
C THR A 496 27.88 37.89 11.27
N ALA A 497 28.21 36.76 10.65
CA ALA A 497 28.06 35.39 11.14
C ALA A 497 28.79 35.12 12.46
N ILE A 498 28.37 34.08 13.19
CA ILE A 498 29.21 33.11 13.91
C ILE A 498 28.41 31.82 14.11
N ALA A 499 29.06 30.70 13.81
CA ALA A 499 28.63 29.33 14.01
C ALA A 499 28.96 28.83 15.43
N SER A 500 28.13 27.91 15.96
CA SER A 500 28.47 26.78 16.85
C SER A 500 27.20 26.34 17.59
N ALA A 501 26.68 25.13 17.38
CA ALA A 501 27.15 23.89 18.01
C ALA A 501 26.87 23.84 19.54
N CYS A 502 25.72 23.27 19.90
CA CYS A 502 25.34 22.57 21.15
C CYS A 502 23.84 22.25 21.01
N CYS A 503 23.31 21.04 21.22
CA CYS A 503 23.54 20.12 22.32
C CYS A 503 23.39 18.66 21.89
N ARG A 504 24.27 17.81 22.44
CA ARG A 504 24.00 16.39 22.70
C ARG A 504 23.40 16.25 24.10
N ASN A 505 22.64 15.17 24.29
CA ASN A 505 22.18 14.55 25.53
C ASN A 505 21.03 15.25 26.27
N VAL A 506 19.80 14.75 26.09
CA VAL A 506 19.10 13.84 27.04
C VAL A 506 18.33 12.81 26.23
#